data_AF-A0A6G3S733-F1
#
_entry.id   AF-A0A6G3S733-F1
#
_cell.length_a   1.000
_cell.length_b   1.000
_cell.length_c   1.000
_cell.angle_alpha   90.00
_cell.angle_beta   90.00
_cell.angle_gamma   90.00
#
_symmetry.space_group_name_H-M   'P 1'
#
loop_
_entity.id
_entity.type
_entity.pdbx_description
1 polymer ?
#
loop_
_entity_poly.entity_id
_entity_poly.type
_entity_poly.pdbx_seq_one_letter_code
_entity_poly.pdbx_strand_id
1 'polypeptide(L)'
;MGRTTPDTEPLETRTLQADGQLRISADSGGRRRPATGPLWVEEAGYCYVLVLAASPETGWRVETRDLASVPLLDGTVKGQGYGVVRHTGPAAEVMIKHEPRGLLDLFVLWELNERLEPVRRLSTASGLQRVPSGFLQIRTSGKWSISTHG
;
A
#
# COMPACT_ATOMS: atom_id res chain seq x y z
N MET A 1 -17.82 -1.89 -22.35
CA MET A 1 -18.08 -0.45 -22.17
C MET A 1 -16.72 0.24 -22.17
N GLY A 2 -16.34 0.93 -23.24
CA GLY A 2 -15.00 1.52 -23.41
C GLY A 2 -14.87 2.82 -22.61
N ARG A 3 -13.80 2.97 -21.84
CA ARG A 3 -13.51 4.18 -21.05
C ARG A 3 -13.02 5.30 -21.99
N THR A 4 -13.56 6.51 -21.82
CA THR A 4 -13.32 7.68 -22.69
C THR A 4 -12.17 8.58 -22.23
N THR A 5 -11.64 8.40 -21.02
CA THR A 5 -10.47 9.15 -20.52
C THR A 5 -9.19 8.31 -20.53
N PRO A 6 -8.04 8.89 -20.92
CA PRO A 6 -6.74 8.23 -20.80
C PRO A 6 -6.41 7.88 -19.34
N ASP A 7 -5.95 6.66 -19.08
CA ASP A 7 -5.55 6.16 -17.74
C ASP A 7 -4.24 6.79 -17.19
N THR A 8 -3.81 7.92 -17.75
CA THR A 8 -2.51 8.55 -17.47
C THR A 8 -2.56 9.62 -16.40
N GLU A 9 -3.75 10.12 -16.05
CA GLU A 9 -3.88 11.17 -15.04
C GLU A 9 -3.66 10.63 -13.61
N PRO A 10 -2.96 11.37 -12.74
CA PRO A 10 -2.81 11.01 -11.34
C PRO A 10 -4.17 10.89 -10.63
N LEU A 11 -4.29 9.83 -9.84
CA LEU A 11 -5.20 9.71 -8.69
C LEU A 11 -4.39 9.60 -7.40
N GLU A 12 -4.85 10.30 -6.39
CA GLU A 12 -4.54 10.05 -5.00
C GLU A 12 -5.85 9.64 -4.30
N THR A 13 -5.80 8.60 -3.47
CA THR A 13 -6.92 8.21 -2.62
C THR A 13 -6.54 8.35 -1.15
N ARG A 14 -7.46 8.94 -0.39
CA ARG A 14 -7.35 9.08 1.06
C ARG A 14 -8.58 8.43 1.69
N THR A 15 -8.38 7.68 2.76
CA THR A 15 -9.45 7.23 3.65
C THR A 15 -9.63 8.26 4.76
N LEU A 16 -10.87 8.65 4.99
CA LEU A 16 -11.25 9.34 6.22
C LEU A 16 -11.40 8.30 7.32
N GLN A 17 -10.66 8.48 8.41
CA GLN A 17 -10.72 7.63 9.59
C GLN A 17 -11.83 8.09 10.54
N ALA A 18 -12.24 7.22 11.46
CA ALA A 18 -13.25 7.54 12.48
C ALA A 18 -12.86 8.72 13.39
N ASP A 19 -11.56 9.01 13.52
CA ASP A 19 -11.04 10.19 14.22
C ASP A 19 -11.10 11.49 13.39
N GLY A 20 -11.68 11.43 12.18
CA GLY A 20 -11.78 12.54 11.24
C GLY A 20 -10.49 12.84 10.47
N GLN A 21 -9.41 12.07 10.66
CA GLN A 21 -8.15 12.30 9.93
C GLN A 21 -8.15 11.62 8.56
N LEU A 22 -7.64 12.35 7.57
CA LEU A 22 -7.37 11.79 6.26
C LEU A 22 -6.04 11.03 6.27
N ARG A 23 -6.05 9.77 5.85
CA ARG A 23 -4.87 8.93 5.66
C ARG A 23 -4.79 8.50 4.22
N ILE A 24 -3.62 8.69 3.60
CA ILE A 24 -3.39 8.23 2.22
C ILE A 24 -3.52 6.72 2.19
N SER A 25 -4.38 6.24 1.30
CA SER A 25 -4.67 4.82 1.10
C SER A 25 -3.93 4.28 -0.11
N ALA A 26 -3.91 5.05 -1.21
CA ALA A 26 -3.12 4.73 -2.39
C ALA A 26 -2.82 6.02 -3.19
N ASP A 27 -1.67 6.07 -3.86
CA ASP A 27 -1.32 7.17 -4.76
C ASP A 27 -0.71 6.58 -6.03
N SER A 28 -1.27 6.94 -7.18
CA SER A 28 -0.75 6.52 -8.49
C SER A 28 0.41 7.40 -8.97
N GLY A 29 0.57 8.60 -8.39
CA GLY A 29 1.61 9.57 -8.72
C GLY A 29 1.77 9.76 -10.23
N GLY A 30 0.69 9.98 -10.97
CA GLY A 30 0.77 10.28 -12.40
C GLY A 30 1.28 9.12 -13.28
N ARG A 31 1.06 7.87 -12.85
CA ARG A 31 1.29 6.67 -13.68
C ARG A 31 -0.02 5.92 -13.95
N ARG A 32 0.06 5.00 -14.93
CA ARG A 32 -1.01 4.08 -15.32
C ARG A 32 -1.54 3.33 -14.10
N ARG A 33 -2.84 3.51 -13.81
CA ARG A 33 -3.61 2.76 -12.81
C ARG A 33 -3.53 1.25 -13.10
N PRO A 34 -3.64 0.35 -12.09
CA PRO A 34 -4.20 0.55 -10.74
C PRO A 34 -3.16 0.80 -9.62
N ALA A 35 -3.62 1.38 -8.50
CA ALA A 35 -2.89 1.45 -7.22
C ALA A 35 -3.62 0.61 -6.16
N THR A 36 -2.90 -0.02 -5.24
CA THR A 36 -3.47 -0.88 -4.19
C THR A 36 -3.00 -0.41 -2.82
N GLY A 37 -3.89 -0.41 -1.84
CA GLY A 37 -3.53 -0.16 -0.46
C GLY A 37 -4.69 -0.57 0.46
N PRO A 38 -4.44 -0.68 1.77
CA PRO A 38 -5.49 -1.01 2.71
C PRO A 38 -6.51 0.13 2.78
N LEU A 39 -7.78 -0.25 2.93
CA LEU A 39 -8.86 0.65 3.30
C LEU A 39 -9.22 0.34 4.75
N TRP A 40 -9.31 1.39 5.56
CA TRP A 40 -9.79 1.27 6.93
C TRP A 40 -11.30 1.31 6.90
N VAL A 41 -11.91 0.24 7.38
CA VAL A 41 -13.35 0.09 7.49
C VAL A 41 -13.70 0.24 8.96
N GLU A 42 -14.65 1.12 9.27
CA GLU A 42 -15.17 1.28 10.61
C GLU A 42 -15.85 -0.02 11.08
N GLU A 43 -16.01 -0.19 12.39
CA GLU A 43 -16.63 -1.39 12.98
C GLU A 43 -18.03 -1.66 12.41
N ALA A 44 -18.78 -0.60 12.08
CA ALA A 44 -20.08 -0.67 11.44
C ALA A 44 -20.02 -1.09 9.95
N GLY A 45 -18.85 -1.38 9.40
CA GLY A 45 -18.66 -1.98 8.09
C GLY A 45 -18.55 -1.00 6.92
N TYR A 46 -18.41 0.30 7.17
CA TYR A 46 -18.28 1.32 6.11
C TYR A 46 -16.91 2.00 6.13
N CYS A 47 -16.48 2.49 4.97
CA CYS A 47 -15.32 3.35 4.82
C CYS A 47 -15.63 4.51 3.88
N TYR A 48 -15.06 5.68 4.15
CA TYR A 48 -15.15 6.83 3.27
C TYR A 48 -13.84 6.98 2.51
N VAL A 49 -13.90 6.88 1.18
CA VAL A 49 -12.76 7.07 0.29
C VAL A 49 -12.91 8.39 -0.43
N LEU A 50 -12.01 9.32 -0.14
CA LEU A 50 -11.83 10.55 -0.91
C LEU A 50 -10.90 10.24 -2.08
N VAL A 51 -11.41 10.39 -3.30
CA VAL A 51 -10.63 10.25 -4.53
C VAL A 51 -10.31 11.65 -5.04
N LEU A 52 -9.03 12.01 -5.03
CA LEU A 52 -8.51 13.22 -5.63
C LEU A 52 -8.07 12.90 -7.05
N ALA A 53 -8.80 13.46 -8.02
CA ALA A 53 -8.52 13.31 -9.43
C ALA A 53 -7.96 14.60 -10.03
N ALA A 54 -7.11 14.48 -11.04
CA ALA A 54 -6.53 15.62 -11.73
C ALA A 54 -7.58 16.44 -12.51
N SER A 55 -8.63 15.79 -13.03
CA SER A 55 -9.72 16.43 -13.74
C SER A 55 -11.09 15.82 -13.37
N PRO A 56 -12.21 16.53 -13.59
CA PRO A 56 -13.55 15.98 -13.37
C PRO A 56 -13.88 14.78 -14.27
N GLU A 57 -13.22 14.67 -15.42
CA GLU A 57 -13.46 13.59 -16.38
C GLU A 57 -12.72 12.30 -16.02
N THR A 58 -11.78 12.38 -15.09
CA THR A 58 -10.98 11.26 -14.66
C THR A 58 -11.83 10.09 -14.11
N GLY A 59 -12.06 9.06 -14.93
CA GLY A 59 -12.82 7.88 -14.49
C GLY A 59 -12.07 7.01 -13.49
N TRP A 60 -12.61 6.81 -12.28
CA TRP A 60 -12.04 5.96 -11.23
C TRP A 60 -12.93 4.77 -10.89
N ARG A 61 -12.35 3.74 -10.26
CA ARG A 61 -13.07 2.58 -9.72
C ARG A 61 -12.34 2.08 -8.48
N VAL A 62 -13.10 1.65 -7.47
CA VAL A 62 -12.59 0.89 -6.32
C VAL A 62 -13.02 -0.56 -6.48
N GLU A 63 -12.10 -1.48 -6.23
CA GLU A 63 -12.34 -2.92 -6.25
C GLU A 63 -11.79 -3.53 -4.96
N THR A 64 -12.59 -4.37 -4.31
CA THR A 64 -12.12 -5.18 -3.20
C THR A 64 -11.32 -6.35 -3.73
N ARG A 65 -10.27 -6.75 -3.01
CA ARG A 65 -9.51 -7.96 -3.30
C ARG A 65 -9.62 -8.93 -2.13
N ASP A 66 -9.63 -10.22 -2.46
CA ASP A 66 -9.56 -11.27 -1.45
C ASP A 66 -8.22 -11.18 -0.71
N LEU A 67 -8.25 -11.40 0.61
CA LEU A 67 -7.06 -11.50 1.44
C LEU A 67 -6.10 -12.59 0.93
N ALA A 68 -6.62 -13.66 0.33
CA ALA A 68 -5.83 -14.71 -0.31
C ALA A 68 -5.02 -14.23 -1.52
N SER A 69 -5.38 -13.08 -2.10
CA SER A 69 -4.65 -12.48 -3.24
C SER A 69 -3.49 -11.58 -2.82
N VAL A 70 -3.29 -11.35 -1.50
CA VAL A 70 -2.14 -10.61 -1.00
C VAL A 70 -0.86 -11.35 -1.39
N PRO A 71 0.12 -10.68 -2.04
CA PRO A 71 1.38 -11.31 -2.42
C PRO A 71 2.06 -12.00 -1.25
N LEU A 72 2.39 -13.28 -1.43
CA LEU A 72 3.19 -14.04 -0.49
C LEU A 72 4.67 -13.64 -0.64
N LEU A 73 5.34 -13.38 0.48
CA LEU A 73 6.78 -13.20 0.53
C LEU A 73 7.47 -14.56 0.45
N ASP A 74 7.56 -15.06 -0.78
CA ASP A 74 8.32 -16.26 -1.14
C ASP A 74 9.37 -15.85 -2.19
N GLY A 75 10.61 -15.67 -1.73
CA GLY A 75 11.65 -15.05 -2.54
C GLY A 75 11.56 -13.52 -2.55
N THR A 76 11.18 -12.91 -3.67
CA THR A 76 11.16 -11.44 -3.84
C THR A 76 9.80 -10.92 -4.28
N VAL A 77 9.26 -9.96 -3.53
CA VAL A 77 8.05 -9.20 -3.89
C VAL A 77 8.45 -7.77 -4.23
N LYS A 78 7.88 -7.22 -5.30
CA LYS A 78 8.12 -5.85 -5.74
C LYS A 78 6.80 -5.09 -5.79
N GLY A 79 6.86 -3.80 -5.53
CA GLY A 79 5.72 -2.92 -5.67
C GLY A 79 6.11 -1.47 -5.85
N GLN A 80 5.08 -0.64 -5.97
CA GLN A 80 5.22 0.80 -6.05
C GLN A 80 4.11 1.42 -5.21
N GLY A 81 4.46 2.48 -4.51
CA GLY A 81 3.52 3.17 -3.65
C GLY A 81 3.23 2.34 -2.40
N TYR A 82 1.98 2.42 -1.96
CA TYR A 82 1.47 1.62 -0.86
C TYR A 82 1.34 0.16 -1.29
N GLY A 83 1.50 -0.77 -0.36
CA GLY A 83 1.33 -2.18 -0.64
C GLY A 83 1.20 -3.03 0.61
N VAL A 84 0.64 -4.22 0.44
CA VAL A 84 0.52 -5.23 1.50
C VAL A 84 1.17 -6.51 1.01
N VAL A 85 1.93 -7.16 1.89
CA VAL A 85 2.63 -8.42 1.63
C VAL A 85 2.37 -9.36 2.81
N ARG A 86 2.23 -10.66 2.54
CA ARG A 86 2.04 -11.69 3.55
C ARG A 86 3.33 -12.49 3.76
N HIS A 87 3.79 -12.63 4.99
CA HIS A 87 4.89 -13.48 5.40
C HIS A 87 4.32 -14.68 6.19
N THR A 88 4.51 -15.92 5.74
CA THR A 88 3.95 -17.10 6.43
C THR A 88 4.97 -17.90 7.25
N GLY A 89 6.27 -17.68 7.04
CA GLY A 89 7.33 -18.32 7.82
C GLY A 89 7.49 -17.74 9.24
N PRO A 90 8.46 -18.24 10.02
CA PRO A 90 8.86 -17.65 11.29
C PRO A 90 9.45 -16.24 11.09
N ALA A 91 9.57 -15.46 12.17
CA ALA A 91 10.20 -14.15 12.06
C ALA A 91 11.61 -14.24 11.46
N ALA A 92 11.86 -13.50 10.39
CA ALA A 92 13.05 -13.64 9.56
C ALA A 92 13.63 -12.28 9.17
N GLU A 93 14.89 -12.28 8.73
CA GLU A 93 15.50 -11.10 8.13
C GLU A 93 15.15 -11.02 6.64
N VAL A 94 14.73 -9.83 6.22
CA VAL A 94 14.38 -9.53 4.83
C VAL A 94 15.16 -8.31 4.37
N MET A 95 15.61 -8.34 3.13
CA MET A 95 16.26 -7.21 2.50
C MET A 95 15.18 -6.32 1.86
N ILE A 96 15.15 -5.06 2.26
CA ILE A 96 14.25 -4.04 1.73
C ILE A 96 15.05 -3.09 0.85
N LYS A 97 14.57 -2.88 -0.39
CA LYS A 97 15.07 -1.81 -1.27
C LYS A 97 13.95 -0.81 -1.50
N HIS A 98 14.29 0.47 -1.46
CA HIS A 98 13.39 1.58 -1.71
C HIS A 98 14.06 2.53 -2.70
N GLU A 99 13.36 2.86 -3.78
CA GLU A 99 13.74 3.87 -4.76
C GLU A 99 12.83 5.08 -4.55
N PRO A 100 13.30 6.12 -3.82
CA PRO A 100 12.46 7.24 -3.44
C PRO A 100 11.99 8.06 -4.64
N ARG A 101 10.77 8.58 -4.53
CA ARG A 101 10.21 9.50 -5.52
C ARG A 101 10.27 10.96 -5.04
N GLY A 102 11.40 11.60 -5.31
CA GLY A 102 11.63 12.99 -4.90
C GLY A 102 12.02 13.11 -3.44
N LEU A 103 12.30 14.34 -3.01
CA LEU A 103 12.97 14.62 -1.73
C LEU A 103 12.10 14.35 -0.49
N LEU A 104 10.77 14.30 -0.65
CA LEU A 104 9.82 14.12 0.45
C LEU A 104 9.27 12.69 0.54
N ASP A 105 9.76 11.78 -0.30
CA ASP A 105 9.28 10.40 -0.27
C ASP A 105 9.87 9.62 0.92
N LEU A 106 9.01 9.30 1.88
CA LEU A 106 9.35 8.56 3.07
C LEU A 106 8.91 7.10 2.92
N PHE A 107 9.80 6.18 3.26
CA PHE A 107 9.48 4.77 3.40
C PHE A 107 9.06 4.46 4.84
N VAL A 108 7.97 3.72 5.01
CA VAL A 108 7.56 3.16 6.30
C VAL A 108 7.05 1.75 6.14
N LEU A 109 7.56 0.83 6.95
CA LEU A 109 7.10 -0.55 7.07
C LEU A 109 6.30 -0.73 8.37
N TRP A 110 5.12 -1.30 8.26
CA TRP A 110 4.23 -1.62 9.38
C TRP A 110 3.93 -3.11 9.45
N GLU A 111 3.79 -3.61 10.67
CA GLU A 111 3.11 -4.87 10.97
C GLU A 111 1.60 -4.62 11.01
N LEU A 112 0.84 -5.52 10.39
CA LEU A 112 -0.62 -5.52 10.42
C LEU A 112 -1.16 -6.77 11.13
N ASN A 113 -2.33 -6.65 11.75
CA ASN A 113 -3.06 -7.80 12.29
C ASN A 113 -3.88 -8.52 11.21
N GLU A 114 -4.64 -9.55 11.60
CA GLU A 114 -5.49 -10.35 10.69
C GLU A 114 -6.60 -9.54 10.01
N ARG A 115 -6.99 -8.41 10.59
CA ARG A 115 -7.95 -7.44 10.02
C ARG A 115 -7.26 -6.36 9.17
N LEU A 116 -5.96 -6.50 8.92
CA LEU A 116 -5.11 -5.53 8.21
C LEU A 116 -4.99 -4.17 8.91
N GLU A 117 -5.20 -4.11 10.22
CA GLU A 117 -5.02 -2.90 11.01
C GLU A 117 -3.54 -2.76 11.44
N PRO A 118 -2.97 -1.54 11.39
CA PRO A 118 -1.59 -1.32 11.83
C PRO A 118 -1.39 -1.60 13.32
N VAL A 119 -0.49 -2.53 13.64
CA VAL A 119 -0.15 -2.89 15.03
C VAL A 119 1.02 -2.04 15.52
N ARG A 120 2.13 -2.05 14.76
CA ARG A 120 3.33 -1.26 15.07
C ARG A 120 4.17 -0.99 13.84
N ARG A 121 4.94 0.10 13.92
CA ARG A 121 5.92 0.46 12.90
C ARG A 121 7.18 -0.39 13.10
N LEU A 122 7.58 -1.11 12.05
CA LEU A 122 8.78 -1.97 12.06
C LEU A 122 10.03 -1.18 11.66
N SER A 123 9.94 -0.36 10.61
CA SER A 123 11.10 0.39 10.11
C SER A 123 10.68 1.63 9.30
N THR A 124 11.58 2.60 9.22
CA THR A 124 11.50 3.75 8.30
C THR A 124 12.65 3.79 7.31
N ALA A 125 13.43 2.71 7.22
CA ALA A 125 14.63 2.63 6.41
C ALA A 125 14.59 1.40 5.50
N SER A 126 15.28 1.52 4.37
CA SER A 126 15.69 0.38 3.54
C SER A 126 16.85 -0.38 4.19
N GLY A 127 17.21 -1.53 3.63
CA GLY A 127 18.24 -2.42 4.13
C GLY A 127 17.68 -3.70 4.77
N LEU A 128 18.52 -4.38 5.55
CA LEU A 128 18.15 -5.61 6.24
C LEU A 128 17.24 -5.29 7.42
N GLN A 129 16.05 -5.90 7.46
CA GLN A 129 15.04 -5.68 8.50
C GLN A 129 14.50 -7.00 9.00
N ARG A 130 14.30 -7.13 10.31
CA ARG A 130 13.62 -8.28 10.89
C ARG A 130 12.11 -8.08 10.82
N VAL A 131 11.39 -9.01 10.21
CA VAL A 131 9.93 -8.96 10.08
C VAL A 131 9.28 -10.16 10.78
N PRO A 132 8.08 -9.98 11.38
CA PRO A 132 7.30 -11.08 11.93
C PRO A 132 6.61 -11.89 10.83
N SER A 133 6.01 -13.02 11.23
CA SER A 133 4.97 -13.66 10.44
C SER A 133 3.71 -12.77 10.41
N GLY A 134 2.87 -12.92 9.38
CA GLY A 134 1.63 -12.17 9.21
C GLY A 134 1.66 -11.20 8.05
N PHE A 135 0.96 -10.07 8.19
CA PHE A 135 0.81 -9.08 7.13
C PHE A 135 1.72 -7.87 7.38
N LEU A 136 2.33 -7.39 6.31
CA LEU A 136 3.21 -6.23 6.30
C LEU A 136 2.63 -5.18 5.37
N GLN A 137 2.62 -3.92 5.81
CA GLN A 137 2.26 -2.79 4.97
C GLN A 137 3.48 -1.93 4.66
N ILE A 138 3.66 -1.64 3.39
CA ILE A 138 4.62 -0.67 2.89
C ILE A 138 3.87 0.63 2.62
N ARG A 139 4.41 1.75 3.09
CA ARG A 139 3.94 3.10 2.81
C ARG A 139 5.07 3.93 2.23
N THR A 140 4.93 4.33 0.98
CA THR A 140 5.84 5.21 0.23
C THR A 140 5.10 5.67 -1.02
N SER A 141 5.64 6.68 -1.70
CA SER A 141 5.27 7.08 -3.06
C SER A 141 6.24 6.54 -4.13
N GLY A 142 7.37 5.97 -3.70
CA GLY A 142 8.43 5.38 -4.53
C GLY A 142 8.23 3.90 -4.88
N LYS A 143 9.23 3.30 -5.51
CA LYS A 143 9.25 1.84 -5.76
C LYS A 143 9.91 1.12 -4.61
N TRP A 144 9.54 -0.13 -4.39
CA TRP A 144 10.12 -0.95 -3.34
C TRP A 144 10.22 -2.42 -3.74
N SER A 145 11.11 -3.14 -3.08
CA SER A 145 11.17 -4.60 -3.13
C SER A 145 11.53 -5.16 -1.76
N ILE A 146 10.92 -6.28 -1.39
CA ILE A 146 11.23 -7.05 -0.19
C ILE A 146 11.67 -8.43 -0.66
N SER A 147 12.82 -8.90 -0.20
CA SER A 147 13.30 -10.24 -0.49
C SER A 147 13.68 -10.97 0.79
N THR A 148 13.27 -12.24 0.91
CA THR A 148 13.76 -13.13 1.97
C THR A 148 15.26 -13.27 1.84
N HIS A 149 15.99 -13.03 2.92
CA HIS A 149 17.41 -13.38 2.95
C HIS A 149 17.50 -14.90 3.13
N GLY A 150 18.15 -15.58 2.19
CA GLY A 150 18.47 -17.00 2.31
C GLY A 150 19.48 -17.27 3.40
#